data_AF-A0A7Z0WEK7-F1
#
_entry.id   AF-A0A7Z0WEK7-F1
#
_cell.length_a   1.000
_cell.length_b   1.000
_cell.length_c   1.000
_cell.angle_alpha   90.00
_cell.angle_beta   90.00
_cell.angle_gamma   90.00
#
_symmetry.space_group_name_H-M   'P 1'
#
loop_
_entity.id
_entity.type
_entity.pdbx_description
1 polymer ?
#
loop_
_entity_poly.entity_id
_entity_poly.type
_entity_poly.pdbx_seq_one_letter_code
_entity_poly.pdbx_strand_id
1 'polypeptide(L)'
;MAVLIGSFLVQRRVPAGGQLNAGWLHGAGLQLVTGLALQLLAPTTDTEYNHMKLGIKMLVLLVIGGLALTYTLKKKPAPSWLNPVLGGLVVLNVGLAVFWT
;
A
#
# COMPACT_ATOMS: atom_id res chain seq x y z
N MET A 1 -2.49 -4.22 5.40
CA MET A 1 -3.80 -3.51 5.34
C MET A 1 -4.16 -2.76 6.61
N ALA A 2 -4.37 -3.41 7.76
CA ALA A 2 -4.82 -2.72 8.99
C ALA A 2 -3.91 -1.54 9.39
N VAL A 3 -2.59 -1.72 9.31
CA VAL A 3 -1.60 -0.67 9.58
C VAL A 3 -1.71 0.51 8.60
N LEU A 4 -2.03 0.27 7.32
CA LEU A 4 -2.20 1.33 6.33
C LEU A 4 -3.47 2.16 6.62
N ILE A 5 -4.56 1.50 6.97
CA ILE A 5 -5.82 2.16 7.37
C ILE A 5 -5.61 2.94 8.68
N GLY A 6 -4.94 2.34 9.66
CA GLY A 6 -4.58 3.01 10.91
C GLY A 6 -3.69 4.23 10.67
N SER A 7 -2.71 4.12 9.78
CA SER A 7 -1.83 5.23 9.40
C SER A 7 -2.59 6.36 8.72
N PHE A 8 -3.58 6.05 7.89
CA PHE A 8 -4.48 7.04 7.29
C PHE A 8 -5.30 7.82 8.34
N LEU A 9 -5.85 7.11 9.34
CA LEU A 9 -6.62 7.72 10.43
C LEU A 9 -5.74 8.60 11.33
N VAL A 10 -4.54 8.14 11.65
CA VAL A 10 -3.56 8.91 12.44
C VAL A 10 -3.09 10.14 11.68
N GLN A 11 -2.83 10.02 10.37
CA GLN A 11 -2.38 11.14 9.54
C GLN A 11 -3.42 12.25 9.43
N ARG A 12 -4.72 11.96 9.58
CA ARG A 12 -5.77 13.01 9.62
C ARG A 12 -5.70 13.92 10.85
N ARG A 13 -5.02 13.50 11.92
CA ARG A 13 -4.80 14.34 13.11
C ARG A 13 -3.57 15.24 12.98
N VAL A 14 -2.77 15.05 11.93
CA VAL A 14 -1.58 15.85 11.66
C VAL A 14 -1.98 17.07 10.81
N PRO A 15 -1.56 18.30 11.18
CA PRO A 15 -1.81 19.49 10.37
C PRO A 15 -1.28 19.34 8.94
N ALA A 16 -1.89 20.05 7.98
CA ALA A 16 -1.42 20.08 6.59
C ALA A 16 0.05 20.54 6.54
N GLY A 17 0.92 19.74 5.93
CA GLY A 17 2.37 19.98 5.91
C GLY A 17 3.16 19.26 7.02
N GLY A 18 2.51 18.52 7.92
CA GLY A 18 3.23 17.65 8.86
C GLY A 18 3.90 16.45 8.17
N GLN A 19 4.78 15.78 8.91
CA GLN A 19 5.50 14.61 8.39
C GLN A 19 4.55 13.42 8.17
N LEU A 20 4.85 12.60 7.17
CA LEU A 20 4.13 11.37 6.91
C LEU A 20 4.49 10.32 7.97
N ASN A 21 3.48 9.69 8.58
CA ASN A 21 3.66 8.66 9.60
C ASN A 21 4.45 7.46 9.05
N ALA A 22 5.46 7.00 9.79
CA ALA A 22 6.25 5.81 9.48
C ALA A 22 5.41 4.51 9.38
N GLY A 23 4.18 4.50 9.92
CA GLY A 23 3.23 3.41 9.76
C GLY A 23 2.89 3.11 8.30
N TRP A 24 2.92 4.10 7.41
CA TRP A 24 2.74 3.88 5.96
C TRP A 24 3.82 2.97 5.38
N LEU A 25 5.08 3.12 5.82
CA LEU A 25 6.19 2.28 5.38
C LEU A 25 6.11 0.86 5.92
N HIS A 26 5.82 0.71 7.22
CA HIS A 26 5.70 -0.61 7.83
C HIS A 26 4.53 -1.39 7.23
N GLY A 27 3.40 -0.71 7.04
CA GLY A 27 2.22 -1.31 6.41
C GLY A 27 2.46 -1.72 4.97
N ALA A 28 3.11 -0.87 4.17
CA ALA A 28 3.41 -1.18 2.77
C ALA A 28 4.49 -2.26 2.63
N GLY A 29 5.55 -2.17 3.44
CA GLY A 29 6.66 -3.14 3.43
C GLY A 29 6.22 -4.53 3.83
N LEU A 30 5.49 -4.67 4.95
CA LEU A 30 4.98 -5.98 5.38
C LEU A 30 4.07 -6.60 4.31
N GLN A 31 3.21 -5.79 3.71
CA GLN A 31 2.27 -6.24 2.69
C GLN A 31 2.96 -6.64 1.38
N LEU A 32 4.05 -5.97 1.00
CA LEU A 32 4.88 -6.37 -0.13
C LEU A 32 5.56 -7.71 0.14
N VAL A 33 6.15 -7.86 1.32
CA VAL A 33 6.82 -9.11 1.73
C VAL A 33 5.83 -10.27 1.73
N THR A 34 4.67 -10.11 2.38
CA THR A 34 3.63 -11.16 2.39
C THR A 34 3.08 -11.42 0.99
N GLY A 35 2.84 -10.38 0.18
CA GLY A 35 2.35 -10.53 -1.19
C GLY A 35 3.33 -11.28 -2.10
N LEU A 36 4.62 -10.95 -2.02
CA LEU A 36 5.67 -11.67 -2.74
C LEU A 36 5.82 -13.11 -2.26
N ALA A 37 5.80 -13.33 -0.95
CA ALA A 37 5.89 -14.68 -0.38
C ALA A 37 4.76 -15.58 -0.88
N LEU A 38 3.52 -15.08 -0.88
CA LEU A 38 2.38 -15.81 -1.43
C LEU A 38 2.53 -16.06 -2.94
N GLN A 39 3.08 -15.11 -3.69
CA GLN A 39 3.30 -15.28 -5.13
C GLN A 39 4.39 -16.30 -5.46
N LEU A 40 5.45 -16.35 -4.66
CA LEU A 40 6.53 -17.34 -4.79
C LEU A 40 6.03 -18.76 -4.46
N LEU A 41 5.07 -18.88 -3.54
CA LEU A 41 4.45 -20.15 -3.16
C LEU A 41 3.32 -20.56 -4.12
N ALA A 42 2.75 -19.64 -4.89
CA ALA A 42 1.64 -19.92 -5.82
C ALA A 42 1.89 -21.10 -6.78
N PRO A 43 3.09 -21.30 -7.37
CA PRO A 43 3.38 -22.44 -8.25
C PRO A 43 3.37 -23.80 -7.54
N THR A 44 3.47 -23.82 -6.21
CA THR A 44 3.42 -25.06 -5.40
C THR A 44 1.99 -25.53 -5.12
N THR A 45 1.03 -24.67 -5.42
CA THR A 45 -0.40 -24.96 -5.38
C THR A 45 -0.83 -25.31 -6.80
N ASP A 46 -1.44 -26.49 -7.01
CA ASP A 46 -1.97 -26.99 -8.30
C ASP A 46 -3.19 -26.16 -8.80
N THR A 47 -3.16 -24.85 -8.64
CA THR A 47 -4.25 -23.92 -8.96
C THR A 47 -3.79 -22.95 -10.05
N GLU A 48 -4.62 -22.75 -11.08
CA GLU A 48 -4.35 -21.71 -12.08
C GLU A 48 -4.58 -20.32 -11.48
N TYR A 49 -3.49 -19.59 -11.23
CA TYR A 49 -3.55 -18.21 -10.77
C TYR A 49 -3.49 -17.25 -11.95
N ASN A 50 -4.41 -16.28 -11.99
CA ASN A 50 -4.33 -15.17 -12.92
C ASN A 50 -3.17 -14.23 -12.53
N HIS A 51 -2.01 -14.45 -13.14
CA HIS A 51 -0.79 -13.66 -12.92
C HIS A 51 -0.98 -12.16 -13.25
N MET A 52 -1.92 -11.81 -14.14
CA MET A 52 -2.23 -10.42 -14.49
C MET A 52 -2.85 -9.66 -13.31
N LYS A 53 -3.86 -10.26 -12.67
CA LYS A 53 -4.53 -9.70 -11.49
C LYS A 53 -3.54 -9.48 -10.35
N LEU A 54 -2.64 -10.43 -10.18
CA LEU A 54 -1.65 -10.35 -9.12
C LEU A 54 -0.55 -9.32 -9.41
N GLY A 55 -0.07 -9.23 -10.65
CA GLY A 55 0.88 -8.21 -11.08
C GLY A 55 0.35 -6.78 -10.85
N ILE A 56 -0.92 -6.53 -11.18
CA ILE A 56 -1.54 -5.21 -11.00
C ILE A 56 -1.69 -4.84 -9.52
N LYS A 57 -2.08 -5.80 -8.67
CA LYS A 57 -2.15 -5.58 -7.22
C LYS A 57 -0.78 -5.21 -6.63
N MET A 58 0.28 -5.87 -7.11
CA MET A 58 1.65 -5.59 -6.70
C MET A 58 2.12 -4.22 -7.19
N LEU A 59 1.78 -3.83 -8.42
CA LEU A 59 2.09 -2.51 -8.97
C LEU A 59 1.47 -1.38 -8.14
N VAL A 60 0.18 -1.48 -7.81
CA VAL A 60 -0.51 -0.49 -6.97
C VAL A 60 0.17 -0.38 -5.60
N LEU A 61 0.57 -1.51 -5.03
CA LEU A 61 1.26 -1.53 -3.75
C LEU A 61 2.64 -0.87 -3.81
N LEU A 62 3.38 -1.09 -4.90
CA LEU A 62 4.66 -0.42 -5.15
C LEU A 62 4.49 1.09 -5.28
N VAL A 63 3.40 1.58 -5.89
CA VAL A 63 3.09 3.02 -5.94
C VAL A 63 2.84 3.58 -4.55
N ILE A 64 2.03 2.91 -3.72
CA ILE A 64 1.78 3.31 -2.33
C ILE A 64 3.10 3.35 -1.55
N GLY A 65 3.88 2.29 -1.66
CA GLY A 65 5.18 2.16 -0.99
C GLY A 65 6.17 3.22 -1.44
N GLY A 66 6.30 3.46 -2.75
CA GLY A 66 7.22 4.46 -3.31
C GLY A 66 6.84 5.89 -2.92
N LEU A 67 5.55 6.23 -2.92
CA LEU A 67 5.07 7.51 -2.41
C LEU A 67 5.36 7.63 -0.90
N ALA A 68 5.02 6.63 -0.09
CA ALA A 68 5.33 6.67 1.34
C ALA A 68 6.85 6.81 1.60
N LEU A 69 7.67 6.09 0.84
CA LEU A 69 9.13 6.07 0.93
C LEU A 69 9.73 7.43 0.60
N THR A 70 9.32 8.04 -0.51
CA THR A 70 9.86 9.33 -0.94
C THR A 70 9.57 10.45 0.07
N TYR A 71 8.37 10.51 0.63
CA TYR A 71 8.00 11.55 1.59
C TYR A 71 8.55 11.28 3.00
N THR A 72 8.62 10.03 3.44
CA THR A 72 9.20 9.67 4.75
C THR A 72 10.73 9.75 4.76
N LEU A 73 11.45 9.23 3.76
CA LEU A 73 12.93 9.31 3.75
C LEU A 73 13.44 10.71 3.51
N LYS A 74 12.80 11.48 2.62
CA LYS A 74 13.24 12.87 2.38
C LYS A 74 12.77 13.83 3.48
N LYS A 75 12.10 13.32 4.54
CA LYS A 75 11.47 14.10 5.62
C LYS A 75 10.69 15.31 5.10
N LYS A 76 10.07 15.17 3.93
CA LYS A 76 9.37 16.26 3.27
C LYS A 76 8.02 16.46 3.96
N PRO A 77 7.56 17.71 4.11
CA PRO A 77 6.19 17.98 4.54
C PRO A 77 5.24 17.29 3.57
N ALA A 78 4.34 16.46 4.09
CA ALA A 78 3.36 15.79 3.26
C ALA A 78 2.31 16.81 2.81
N PRO A 79 2.10 17.00 1.50
CA PRO A 79 1.07 17.91 1.02
C PRO A 79 -0.31 17.35 1.38
N SER A 80 -1.29 18.24 1.57
CA SER A 80 -2.64 17.89 2.04
C SER A 80 -3.36 16.85 1.16
N TRP A 81 -3.00 16.78 -0.12
CA TRP A 81 -3.56 15.81 -1.07
C TRP A 81 -2.95 14.39 -0.94
N LEU A 82 -1.78 14.23 -0.32
CA LEU A 82 -1.08 12.95 -0.31
C LEU A 82 -1.82 11.90 0.53
N ASN A 83 -2.31 12.27 1.71
CA ASN A 83 -3.02 11.34 2.59
C ASN A 83 -4.33 10.78 1.98
N PRO A 84 -5.24 11.60 1.38
CA PRO A 84 -6.41 11.05 0.71
C PRO A 84 -6.06 10.23 -0.54
N VAL A 85 -5.01 10.57 -1.29
CA VAL A 85 -4.55 9.76 -2.43
C VAL A 85 -4.05 8.39 -1.97
N LEU A 86 -3.22 8.33 -0.92
CA LEU A 86 -2.75 7.06 -0.36
C LEU A 86 -3.92 6.22 0.17
N GLY A 87 -4.88 6.84 0.86
CA GLY A 87 -6.10 6.17 1.31
C GLY A 87 -6.92 5.62 0.14
N GLY A 88 -7.10 6.39 -0.92
CA GLY A 88 -7.79 5.96 -2.14
C GLY A 88 -7.08 4.79 -2.85
N LEU A 89 -5.74 4.83 -2.92
CA LEU A 89 -4.95 3.73 -3.47
C LEU A 89 -5.07 2.44 -2.65
N VAL A 90 -5.18 2.55 -1.32
CA VAL A 90 -5.44 1.39 -0.46
C VAL A 90 -6.81 0.80 -0.74
N VAL A 91 -7.85 1.63 -0.87
CA VAL A 91 -9.20 1.18 -1.22
C VAL A 91 -9.21 0.52 -2.60
N LEU A 92 -8.53 1.10 -3.58
CA LEU A 92 -8.37 0.51 -4.91
C LEU A 92 -7.68 -0.85 -4.82
N ASN A 93 -6.61 -0.98 -4.03
CA ASN A 93 -5.90 -2.26 -3.86
C ASN A 93 -6.79 -3.35 -3.26
N VAL A 94 -7.66 -2.99 -2.30
CA VAL A 94 -8.65 -3.89 -1.73
C VAL A 94 -9.74 -4.23 -2.75
N GLY A 95 -10.24 -3.25 -3.49
CA GLY A 95 -11.26 -3.46 -4.52
C GLY A 95 -10.78 -4.38 -5.64
N LEU A 96 -9.55 -4.21 -6.11
CA LEU A 96 -8.92 -5.13 -7.07
C LEU A 96 -8.76 -6.55 -6.51
N ALA A 97 -8.57 -6.70 -5.21
CA ALA A 97 -8.46 -8.01 -4.58
C ALA A 97 -9.82 -8.71 -4.48
N VAL A 98 -10.89 -7.96 -4.16
CA VAL A 98 -12.23 -8.49 -3.86
C VAL A 98 -13.11 -8.64 -5.10
N PHE A 99 -13.15 -7.64 -5.97
CA PHE A 99 -14.11 -7.58 -7.07
C PHE A 99 -13.59 -8.13 -8.41
N TRP A 100 -12.27 -8.21 -8.57
CA TRP A 100 -11.69 -8.86 -9.75
C TRP A 100 -11.78 -10.38 -9.55
N THR A 101 -12.46 -11.10 -10.44
CA THR A 101 -12.44 -12.57 -10.51
C THR A 101 -11.52 -13.05 -11.62
#